data_AF-A0A8X7S2A6-F1
#
_entry.id   AF-A0A8X7S2A6-F1
#
_cell.length_a   1.000
_cell.length_b   1.000
_cell.length_c   1.000
_cell.angle_alpha   90.00
_cell.angle_beta   90.00
_cell.angle_gamma   90.00
#
_symmetry.space_group_name_H-M   'P 1'
#
loop_
_entity.id
_entity.type
_entity.pdbx_description
1 polymer ?
#
loop_
_entity_poly.entity_id
_entity_poly.type
_entity_poly.pdbx_seq_one_letter_code
_entity_poly.pdbx_strand_id
1 'polypeptide(L)'
;MERVEATFVKHFANANRTKGMNILRPKAKKERHILTFSTGFSAGCVFSLIVALVAIIRTRNILQGDGQKQYMNTMFPLYSLFGFIVLHIIMYAANIYYWRRYKVNYSFIFGFKQGTELGYRQVLLVGFTIGVFALLCVLANLDMEADPKTESYQTFTELLPLFLLIAMFVVLVLPFNFFYRSSRFFFLACVFRCLAAPLYKVTLPDFFLADQFTSQVQALRSIEFYICYYGWGDFRHRKNTCKNSVYNSFLFIVAIIPYVSRLLQCLRRLFEEKNPDQGYNGIKYFLTIVAVCLRTAYSFHKGDIVWRVVAVISSAAAAIFSTYWDFVHDWGLLHRTSKNRWLRDKLLIPQKKVYFIAMILNVLLRFAWIQTVLDFNFSFMHRQTMVTAVASLEIIRRGIWSFFRLENEHLNNVGKYRAFKSVPLPFNYDEDEDKDD
;
A
#
# COMPACT_ATOMS: atom_id res chain seq x y z
N MET A 1 -35.36 19.16 -8.45
CA MET A 1 -34.94 17.76 -8.70
C MET A 1 -35.88 17.05 -9.65
N GLU A 2 -37.19 17.03 -9.41
CA GLU A 2 -38.16 16.29 -10.25
C GLU A 2 -38.16 16.71 -11.73
N ARG A 3 -37.99 18.00 -12.02
CA ARG A 3 -37.88 18.51 -13.40
C ARG A 3 -36.67 17.92 -14.15
N VAL A 4 -35.54 17.75 -13.46
CA VAL A 4 -34.32 17.15 -14.02
C VAL A 4 -34.52 15.65 -14.26
N GLU A 5 -35.17 14.96 -13.32
CA GLU A 5 -35.49 13.53 -13.47
C GLU A 5 -36.44 13.28 -14.65
N ALA A 6 -37.47 14.12 -14.81
CA ALA A 6 -38.40 14.06 -15.94
C ALA A 6 -37.70 14.30 -17.29
N THR A 7 -36.85 15.32 -17.38
CA THR A 7 -36.06 15.61 -18.59
C THR A 7 -35.12 14.45 -18.92
N PHE A 8 -34.44 13.88 -17.92
CA PHE A 8 -33.54 12.75 -18.14
C PHE A 8 -34.29 11.51 -18.63
N VAL A 9 -35.43 11.18 -18.01
CA VAL A 9 -36.28 10.06 -18.43
C VAL A 9 -36.76 10.24 -19.87
N LYS A 10 -37.19 11.46 -20.22
CA LYS A 10 -37.70 11.78 -21.57
C LYS A 10 -36.61 11.65 -22.63
N HIS A 11 -35.44 12.24 -22.42
CA HIS A 11 -34.40 12.36 -23.46
C HIS A 11 -33.35 11.25 -23.43
N PHE A 12 -33.07 10.62 -22.29
CA PHE A 12 -32.00 9.64 -22.13
C PHE A 12 -32.48 8.22 -21.77
N ALA A 13 -33.77 8.06 -21.44
CA ALA A 13 -34.36 6.75 -21.15
C ALA A 13 -35.56 6.40 -22.05
N ASN A 14 -35.77 7.11 -23.17
CA ASN A 14 -36.88 6.90 -24.11
C ASN A 14 -38.24 6.90 -23.40
N ALA A 15 -38.47 7.87 -22.51
CA ALA A 15 -39.65 7.96 -21.64
C ALA A 15 -39.88 6.76 -20.68
N ASN A 16 -38.97 5.79 -20.62
CA ASN A 16 -39.06 4.67 -19.68
C ASN A 16 -38.63 5.13 -18.27
N ARG A 17 -39.62 5.49 -17.46
CA ARG A 17 -39.43 5.97 -16.08
C ARG A 17 -38.64 4.99 -15.24
N THR A 18 -38.91 3.68 -15.33
CA THR A 18 -38.20 2.67 -14.54
C THR A 18 -36.71 2.63 -14.89
N LYS A 19 -36.38 2.64 -16.19
CA LYS A 19 -34.99 2.66 -16.67
C LYS A 19 -34.28 3.96 -16.26
N GLY A 20 -34.92 5.12 -16.49
CA GLY A 20 -34.34 6.42 -16.13
C GLY A 20 -34.16 6.59 -14.62
N MET A 21 -35.14 6.19 -13.81
CA MET A 21 -35.01 6.25 -12.35
C MET A 21 -33.99 5.25 -11.81
N ASN A 22 -33.80 4.08 -12.41
CA ASN A 22 -32.73 3.15 -12.02
C ASN A 22 -31.34 3.72 -12.31
N ILE A 23 -31.19 4.55 -13.35
CA ILE A 23 -29.93 5.22 -13.70
C ILE A 23 -29.69 6.42 -12.77
N LEU A 24 -30.72 7.25 -12.53
CA LEU A 24 -30.63 8.46 -11.72
C LEU A 24 -30.56 8.19 -10.22
N ARG A 25 -31.27 7.16 -9.76
CA ARG A 25 -31.31 6.70 -8.37
C ARG A 25 -30.79 5.26 -8.32
N PRO A 26 -29.48 5.05 -8.52
CA PRO A 26 -28.91 3.73 -8.39
C PRO A 26 -29.20 3.23 -6.98
N LYS A 27 -29.95 2.12 -6.88
CA LYS A 27 -30.29 1.52 -5.59
C LYS A 27 -28.99 1.18 -4.86
N ALA A 28 -28.86 1.64 -3.61
CA ALA A 28 -27.74 1.23 -2.77
C ALA A 28 -27.68 -0.31 -2.74
N LYS A 29 -26.53 -0.87 -3.12
CA LYS A 29 -26.32 -2.32 -3.19
C LYS A 29 -26.66 -2.90 -1.81
N LYS A 30 -27.73 -3.69 -1.71
CA LYS A 30 -28.16 -4.29 -0.44
C LYS A 30 -27.00 -5.11 0.11
N GLU A 31 -26.52 -4.74 1.29
CA GLU A 31 -25.39 -5.43 1.91
C GLU A 31 -25.81 -6.87 2.21
N ARG A 32 -25.02 -7.84 1.73
CA ARG A 32 -25.31 -9.26 1.95
C ARG A 32 -24.98 -9.58 3.40
N HIS A 33 -25.96 -10.03 4.19
CA HIS A 33 -25.76 -10.43 5.58
C HIS A 33 -24.62 -11.45 5.75
N ILE A 34 -24.49 -12.37 4.79
CA ILE A 34 -23.39 -13.35 4.70
C ILE A 34 -22.02 -12.66 4.73
N LEU A 35 -21.84 -11.56 4.00
CA LEU A 35 -20.55 -10.86 3.95
C LEU A 35 -20.18 -10.32 5.34
N THR A 36 -21.12 -9.67 6.03
CA THR A 36 -20.88 -9.14 7.37
C THR A 36 -20.55 -10.26 8.36
N PHE A 37 -21.30 -11.36 8.31
CA PHE A 37 -21.03 -12.54 9.13
C PHE A 37 -19.64 -13.14 8.83
N SER A 38 -19.32 -13.41 7.56
CA SER A 38 -18.03 -13.99 7.16
C SER A 38 -16.85 -13.08 7.55
N THR A 39 -16.96 -11.77 7.35
CA THR A 39 -15.91 -10.83 7.79
C THR A 39 -15.72 -10.89 9.31
N GLY A 40 -16.80 -10.94 10.08
CA GLY A 40 -16.75 -11.04 11.55
C GLY A 40 -16.16 -12.39 12.02
N PHE A 41 -16.58 -13.49 11.40
CA PHE A 41 -16.06 -14.82 11.68
C PHE A 41 -14.55 -14.91 11.39
N SER A 42 -14.10 -14.48 10.21
CA SER A 42 -12.67 -14.48 9.87
C SER A 42 -11.86 -13.57 10.80
N ALA A 43 -12.39 -12.42 11.22
CA ALA A 43 -11.74 -11.57 12.22
C ALA A 43 -11.61 -12.27 13.57
N GLY A 44 -12.66 -12.95 14.02
CA GLY A 44 -12.65 -13.78 15.22
C GLY A 44 -11.59 -14.88 15.15
N CYS A 45 -11.51 -15.60 14.02
CA CYS A 45 -10.47 -16.61 13.79
C CYS A 45 -9.06 -16.02 13.87
N VAL A 46 -8.79 -14.88 13.21
CA VAL A 46 -7.48 -14.21 13.30
C VAL A 46 -7.14 -13.90 14.76
N PHE A 47 -8.08 -13.32 15.52
CA PHE A 47 -7.87 -13.01 16.92
C PHE A 47 -7.55 -14.27 17.75
N SER A 48 -8.37 -15.32 17.63
CA SER A 48 -8.17 -16.59 18.35
C SER A 48 -6.85 -17.25 18.00
N LEU A 49 -6.45 -17.25 16.72
CA LEU A 49 -5.18 -17.83 16.27
C LEU A 49 -3.96 -17.03 16.74
N ILE A 50 -4.06 -15.70 16.83
CA ILE A 50 -3.02 -14.86 17.46
C ILE A 50 -2.88 -15.21 18.94
N VAL A 51 -4.00 -15.34 19.66
CA VAL A 51 -3.99 -15.74 21.07
C VAL A 51 -3.34 -17.12 21.23
N ALA A 52 -3.71 -18.08 20.39
CA ALA A 52 -3.10 -19.41 20.37
C ALA A 52 -1.59 -19.36 20.09
N LEU A 53 -1.16 -18.56 19.12
CA LEU A 53 0.26 -18.37 18.78
C LEU A 53 1.04 -17.80 19.97
N VAL A 54 0.51 -16.75 20.62
CA VAL A 54 1.14 -16.15 21.81
C VAL A 54 1.21 -17.16 22.96
N ALA A 55 0.14 -17.94 23.16
CA ALA A 55 0.13 -18.99 24.18
C ALA A 55 1.21 -20.04 23.91
N ILE A 56 1.29 -20.59 22.69
CA ILE A 56 2.30 -21.60 22.30
C ILE A 56 3.72 -21.06 22.46
N ILE A 57 3.99 -19.84 22.00
CA ILE A 57 5.32 -19.20 22.13
C ILE A 57 5.73 -19.11 23.60
N ARG A 58 4.79 -18.74 24.49
CA ARG A 58 5.06 -18.62 25.93
C ARG A 58 5.18 -19.98 26.62
N THR A 59 4.27 -20.92 26.36
CA THR A 59 4.26 -22.22 27.05
C THR A 59 5.44 -23.10 26.65
N ARG A 60 5.87 -23.04 25.38
CA ARG A 60 6.96 -23.88 24.87
C ARG A 60 8.33 -23.22 25.02
N ASN A 61 8.43 -22.01 25.57
CA ASN A 61 9.70 -21.24 25.67
C ASN A 61 10.54 -21.26 24.39
N ILE A 62 9.87 -21.24 23.21
CA ILE A 62 10.51 -21.31 21.89
C ILE A 62 11.53 -20.17 21.69
N LEU A 63 11.39 -19.09 22.47
CA LEU A 63 12.28 -17.93 22.49
C LEU A 63 13.56 -18.08 23.33
N GLN A 64 13.87 -19.26 23.88
CA GLN A 64 15.07 -19.48 24.72
C GLN A 64 16.02 -20.59 24.22
N GLY A 65 15.64 -21.37 23.20
CA GLY A 65 16.47 -22.45 22.66
C GLY A 65 17.42 -22.02 21.53
N ASP A 66 18.48 -22.80 21.28
CA ASP A 66 19.48 -22.53 20.23
C ASP A 66 18.89 -22.43 18.80
N GLY A 67 17.78 -23.14 18.53
CA GLY A 67 17.04 -23.08 17.27
C GLY A 67 16.31 -21.75 17.00
N GLN A 68 16.06 -20.94 18.04
CA GLN A 68 15.33 -19.67 17.93
C GLN A 68 16.00 -18.71 16.95
N LYS A 69 17.33 -18.56 17.05
CA LYS A 69 18.08 -17.62 16.22
C LYS A 69 18.01 -18.04 14.75
N GLN A 70 17.97 -19.34 14.47
CA GLN A 70 17.82 -19.85 13.11
C GLN A 70 16.41 -19.61 12.58
N TYR A 71 15.37 -19.94 13.35
CA TYR A 71 13.97 -19.69 12.99
C TYR A 71 13.69 -18.21 12.73
N MET A 72 14.13 -17.34 13.64
CA MET A 72 13.95 -15.90 13.55
C MET A 72 14.67 -15.26 12.35
N ASN A 73 15.71 -15.91 11.81
CA ASN A 73 16.44 -15.44 10.64
C ASN A 73 15.98 -16.09 9.32
N THR A 74 15.12 -17.11 9.39
CA THR A 74 14.67 -17.89 8.22
C THR A 74 13.16 -17.81 8.07
N MET A 75 12.39 -18.51 8.90
CA MET A 75 10.92 -18.58 8.83
C MET A 75 10.25 -17.24 9.16
N PHE A 76 10.74 -16.53 10.17
CA PHE A 76 10.08 -15.29 10.61
C PHE A 76 9.99 -14.22 9.49
N PRO A 77 11.07 -13.89 8.74
CA PRO A 77 10.98 -13.00 7.59
C PRO A 77 10.01 -13.46 6.48
N LEU A 78 9.85 -14.78 6.27
CA LEU A 78 8.93 -15.34 5.29
C LEU A 78 7.47 -15.09 5.71
N TYR A 79 7.15 -15.34 6.98
CA TYR A 79 5.80 -15.12 7.51
C TYR A 79 5.47 -13.63 7.72
N SER A 80 6.46 -12.79 8.04
CA SER A 80 6.30 -11.34 8.15
C SER A 80 5.75 -10.70 6.87
N LEU A 81 6.05 -11.26 5.69
CA LEU A 81 5.49 -10.79 4.42
C LEU A 81 3.96 -10.81 4.42
N PHE A 82 3.35 -11.90 4.89
CA PHE A 82 1.89 -11.99 4.99
C PHE A 82 1.34 -11.00 6.01
N GLY A 83 2.05 -10.77 7.11
CA GLY A 83 1.71 -9.72 8.08
C GLY A 83 1.66 -8.34 7.43
N PHE A 84 2.66 -7.99 6.61
CA PHE A 84 2.69 -6.72 5.88
C PHE A 84 1.53 -6.59 4.88
N ILE A 85 1.22 -7.65 4.14
CA ILE A 85 0.11 -7.67 3.17
C ILE A 85 -1.23 -7.49 3.90
N VAL A 86 -1.48 -8.27 4.95
CA VAL A 86 -2.72 -8.20 5.74
C VAL A 86 -2.88 -6.82 6.38
N LEU A 87 -1.82 -6.27 7.00
CA LEU A 87 -1.84 -4.93 7.58
C LEU A 87 -2.16 -3.86 6.54
N HIS A 88 -1.56 -3.95 5.35
CA HIS A 88 -1.83 -3.01 4.26
C HIS A 88 -3.29 -3.07 3.80
N ILE A 89 -3.85 -4.28 3.65
CA ILE A 89 -5.25 -4.49 3.29
C ILE A 89 -6.19 -3.92 4.36
N ILE A 90 -5.87 -4.10 5.64
CA ILE A 90 -6.63 -3.52 6.76
C ILE A 90 -6.59 -1.98 6.71
N MET A 91 -5.41 -1.39 6.49
CA MET A 91 -5.27 0.07 6.35
C MET A 91 -6.05 0.59 5.14
N TYR A 92 -6.02 -0.11 4.02
CA TYR A 92 -6.80 0.24 2.84
C TYR A 92 -8.32 0.13 3.09
N ALA A 93 -8.77 -0.91 3.80
CA ALA A 93 -10.18 -1.04 4.19
C ALA A 93 -10.63 0.08 5.13
N ALA A 94 -9.79 0.45 6.11
CA ALA A 94 -10.05 1.58 7.00
C ALA A 94 -10.18 2.89 6.21
N ASN A 95 -9.31 3.10 5.21
CA ASN A 95 -9.42 4.23 4.30
C ASN A 95 -10.75 4.25 3.54
N ILE A 96 -11.18 3.13 2.95
CA ILE A 96 -12.48 3.04 2.26
C ILE A 96 -13.64 3.35 3.23
N TYR A 97 -13.60 2.81 4.45
CA TYR A 97 -14.61 3.07 5.47
C TYR A 97 -14.71 4.57 5.78
N TYR A 98 -13.58 5.23 6.05
CA TYR A 98 -13.58 6.65 6.36
C TYR A 98 -13.92 7.53 5.15
N TRP A 99 -13.43 7.20 3.95
CA TRP A 99 -13.82 7.89 2.72
C TRP A 99 -15.32 7.84 2.50
N ARG A 100 -15.95 6.67 2.71
CA ARG A 100 -17.41 6.54 2.64
C ARG A 100 -18.10 7.34 3.76
N ARG A 101 -17.60 7.27 5.00
CA ARG A 101 -18.15 7.98 6.16
C ARG A 101 -18.13 9.50 6.02
N TYR A 102 -17.10 10.05 5.38
CA TYR A 102 -16.91 11.48 5.11
C TYR A 102 -17.29 11.89 3.68
N LYS A 103 -17.96 11.01 2.92
CA LYS A 103 -18.47 11.26 1.56
C LYS A 103 -17.40 11.67 0.53
N VAL A 104 -16.16 11.22 0.71
CA VAL A 104 -15.10 11.31 -0.29
C VAL A 104 -15.43 10.38 -1.46
N ASN A 105 -15.57 10.94 -2.66
CA ASN A 105 -15.88 10.16 -3.86
C ASN A 105 -14.63 9.46 -4.42
N TYR A 106 -14.11 8.47 -3.68
CA TYR A 106 -12.93 7.70 -4.06
C TYR A 106 -13.14 6.92 -5.36
N SER A 107 -14.37 6.47 -5.65
CA SER A 107 -14.70 5.76 -6.89
C SER A 107 -14.47 6.63 -8.11
N PHE A 108 -14.87 7.90 -8.06
CA PHE A 108 -14.59 8.87 -9.11
C PHE A 108 -13.10 9.18 -9.22
N ILE A 109 -12.42 9.43 -8.09
CA ILE A 109 -11.00 9.80 -8.06
C ILE A 109 -10.11 8.69 -8.66
N PHE A 110 -10.39 7.43 -8.34
CA PHE A 110 -9.67 6.29 -8.90
C PHE A 110 -10.17 5.85 -10.29
N GLY A 111 -11.25 6.45 -10.80
CA GLY A 111 -11.81 6.10 -12.10
C GLY A 111 -12.43 4.69 -12.15
N PHE A 112 -12.95 4.19 -11.04
CA PHE A 112 -13.65 2.90 -11.02
C PHE A 112 -14.95 2.98 -11.82
N LYS A 113 -15.26 1.90 -12.56
CA LYS A 113 -16.58 1.74 -13.18
C LYS A 113 -17.63 1.61 -12.07
N GLN A 114 -18.72 2.34 -12.20
CA GLN A 114 -19.79 2.34 -11.20
C GLN A 114 -20.27 0.92 -10.88
N GLY A 115 -20.27 0.55 -9.59
CA GLY A 115 -20.71 -0.75 -9.10
C GLY A 115 -19.63 -1.83 -9.06
N THR A 116 -18.41 -1.55 -9.54
CA THR A 116 -17.24 -2.45 -9.49
C THR A 116 -16.30 -2.18 -8.32
N GLU A 117 -16.51 -1.08 -7.60
CA GLU A 117 -15.73 -0.72 -6.42
C GLU A 117 -15.93 -1.73 -5.28
N LEU A 118 -14.83 -2.07 -4.60
CA LEU A 118 -14.88 -2.91 -3.42
C LEU A 118 -15.33 -2.08 -2.21
N GLY A 119 -16.25 -2.64 -1.43
CA GLY A 119 -16.60 -2.11 -0.12
C GLY A 119 -15.57 -2.51 0.94
N TYR A 120 -15.45 -1.71 2.00
CA TYR A 120 -14.48 -1.97 3.08
C TYR A 120 -14.62 -3.37 3.70
N ARG A 121 -15.85 -3.91 3.87
CA ARG A 121 -16.06 -5.27 4.40
C ARG A 121 -15.54 -6.36 3.46
N GLN A 122 -15.64 -6.17 2.15
CA GLN A 122 -15.09 -7.11 1.16
C GLN A 122 -13.57 -7.13 1.22
N VAL A 123 -12.96 -5.95 1.34
CA VAL A 123 -11.51 -5.81 1.51
C VAL A 123 -11.04 -6.44 2.83
N LEU A 124 -11.75 -6.19 3.93
CA LEU A 124 -11.47 -6.83 5.23
C LEU A 124 -11.60 -8.34 5.17
N LEU A 125 -12.63 -8.88 4.51
CA LEU A 125 -12.78 -10.34 4.35
C LEU A 125 -11.56 -10.95 3.67
N VAL A 126 -11.08 -10.34 2.58
CA VAL A 126 -9.87 -10.79 1.88
C VAL A 126 -8.66 -10.75 2.81
N GLY A 127 -8.45 -9.63 3.52
CA GLY A 127 -7.34 -9.48 4.46
C GLY A 127 -7.37 -10.49 5.59
N PHE A 128 -8.51 -10.67 6.26
CA PHE A 128 -8.64 -11.64 7.35
C PHE A 128 -8.56 -13.08 6.87
N THR A 129 -9.06 -13.40 5.68
CA THR A 129 -8.92 -14.76 5.11
C THR A 129 -7.45 -15.10 4.88
N ILE A 130 -6.67 -14.18 4.28
CA ILE A 130 -5.21 -14.34 4.15
C ILE A 130 -4.55 -14.46 5.52
N GLY A 131 -4.97 -13.65 6.49
CA GLY A 131 -4.47 -13.69 7.87
C GLY A 131 -4.72 -15.03 8.57
N VAL A 132 -5.91 -15.61 8.41
CA VAL A 132 -6.25 -16.93 8.95
C VAL A 132 -5.32 -17.99 8.35
N PHE A 133 -5.19 -18.05 7.03
CA PHE A 133 -4.32 -19.04 6.38
C PHE A 133 -2.86 -18.86 6.78
N ALA A 134 -2.35 -17.63 6.83
CA ALA A 134 -0.99 -17.34 7.27
C ALA A 134 -0.74 -17.80 8.72
N LEU A 135 -1.67 -17.50 9.64
CA LEU A 135 -1.55 -17.92 11.04
C LEU A 135 -1.68 -19.43 11.22
N LEU A 136 -2.56 -20.09 10.45
CA LEU A 136 -2.64 -21.56 10.44
C LEU A 136 -1.32 -22.18 9.94
N CYS A 137 -0.70 -21.63 8.89
CA CYS A 137 0.60 -22.09 8.42
C CYS A 137 1.70 -21.92 9.48
N VAL A 138 1.75 -20.77 10.18
CA VAL A 138 2.69 -20.54 11.28
C VAL A 138 2.48 -21.55 12.41
N LEU A 139 1.22 -21.75 12.83
CA LEU A 139 0.89 -22.67 13.90
C LEU A 139 1.21 -24.12 13.52
N ALA A 140 0.89 -24.54 12.29
CA ALA A 140 1.23 -25.86 11.79
C ALA A 140 2.75 -26.08 11.73
N ASN A 141 3.51 -25.07 11.29
CA ASN A 141 4.97 -25.14 11.26
C ASN A 141 5.56 -25.26 12.67
N LEU A 142 5.07 -24.46 13.64
CA LEU A 142 5.51 -24.52 15.04
C LEU A 142 5.08 -25.78 15.78
N ASP A 143 3.90 -26.32 15.45
CA ASP A 143 3.40 -27.53 16.11
C ASP A 143 4.16 -28.77 15.67
N MET A 144 4.38 -28.93 14.36
CA MET A 144 5.14 -30.03 13.78
C MET A 144 6.64 -29.97 14.10
N GLU A 145 7.18 -28.80 14.45
CA GLU A 145 8.56 -28.71 14.96
C GLU A 145 8.70 -29.31 16.37
N ALA A 146 7.62 -29.41 17.15
CA ALA A 146 7.67 -29.95 18.51
C ALA A 146 7.29 -31.43 18.63
N ASP A 147 6.70 -32.04 17.60
CA ASP A 147 6.30 -33.46 17.63
C ASP A 147 7.37 -34.35 16.97
N PRO A 148 8.07 -35.22 17.75
CA PRO A 148 9.09 -36.14 17.23
C PRO A 148 8.56 -37.12 16.17
N LYS A 149 7.25 -37.40 16.14
CA LYS A 149 6.65 -38.29 15.13
C LYS A 149 6.53 -37.64 13.75
N THR A 150 6.56 -36.31 13.69
CA THR A 150 6.39 -35.56 12.44
C THR A 150 7.70 -35.15 11.77
N GLU A 151 8.86 -35.62 12.26
CA GLU A 151 10.17 -35.33 11.66
C GLU A 151 10.25 -35.67 10.16
N SER A 152 9.57 -36.75 9.73
CA SER A 152 9.51 -37.15 8.31
C SER A 152 8.79 -36.13 7.40
N TYR A 153 7.94 -35.25 7.95
CA TYR A 153 7.20 -34.21 7.22
C TYR A 153 7.87 -32.82 7.26
N GLN A 154 9.06 -32.68 7.89
CA GLN A 154 9.76 -31.40 8.02
C GLN A 154 9.95 -30.67 6.67
N THR A 155 10.21 -31.40 5.58
CA THR A 155 10.37 -30.73 4.27
C THR A 155 9.08 -30.06 3.79
N PHE A 156 7.92 -30.65 4.08
CA PHE A 156 6.62 -30.09 3.67
C PHE A 156 6.25 -28.85 4.50
N THR A 157 6.58 -28.85 5.79
CA THR A 157 6.27 -27.73 6.70
C THR A 157 7.08 -26.47 6.38
N GLU A 158 8.33 -26.63 5.94
CA GLU A 158 9.18 -25.53 5.48
C GLU A 158 8.69 -24.90 4.16
N LEU A 159 7.86 -25.60 3.39
CA LEU A 159 7.28 -25.13 2.13
C LEU A 159 5.92 -24.42 2.28
N LEU A 160 5.29 -24.50 3.46
CA LEU A 160 3.99 -23.85 3.72
C LEU A 160 3.95 -22.36 3.36
N PRO A 161 4.94 -21.51 3.74
CA PRO A 161 4.90 -20.10 3.35
C PRO A 161 5.05 -19.91 1.84
N LEU A 162 5.83 -20.76 1.17
CA LEU A 162 5.94 -20.72 -0.30
C LEU A 162 4.62 -21.10 -0.98
N PHE A 163 3.95 -22.15 -0.53
CA PHE A 163 2.65 -22.55 -1.08
C PHE A 163 1.60 -21.47 -0.90
N LEU A 164 1.55 -20.81 0.26
CA LEU A 164 0.63 -19.70 0.49
C LEU A 164 0.94 -18.51 -0.44
N LEU A 165 2.21 -18.16 -0.63
CA LEU A 165 2.62 -17.09 -1.54
C LEU A 165 2.24 -17.39 -2.99
N ILE A 166 2.50 -18.62 -3.46
CA ILE A 166 2.13 -19.07 -4.81
C ILE A 166 0.60 -19.05 -4.97
N ALA A 167 -0.15 -19.57 -4.00
CA ALA A 167 -1.61 -19.57 -4.04
C ALA A 167 -2.17 -18.14 -4.15
N MET A 168 -1.62 -17.18 -3.40
CA MET A 168 -2.00 -15.77 -3.48
C MET A 168 -1.71 -15.19 -4.87
N PHE A 169 -0.53 -15.47 -5.44
CA PHE A 169 -0.17 -14.99 -6.77
C PHE A 169 -1.10 -15.58 -7.86
N VAL A 170 -1.37 -16.89 -7.79
CA VAL A 170 -2.29 -17.59 -8.68
C VAL A 170 -3.68 -16.95 -8.61
N VAL A 171 -4.24 -16.76 -7.40
CA VAL A 171 -5.51 -16.07 -7.20
C VAL A 171 -5.48 -14.65 -7.78
N LEU A 172 -4.35 -13.94 -7.72
CA LEU A 172 -4.25 -12.59 -8.29
C LEU A 172 -4.38 -12.59 -9.82
N VAL A 173 -3.70 -13.52 -10.51
CA VAL A 173 -3.64 -13.56 -12.00
C VAL A 173 -4.78 -14.34 -12.65
N LEU A 174 -5.54 -15.12 -11.89
CA LEU A 174 -6.61 -15.99 -12.40
C LEU A 174 -7.60 -15.24 -13.32
N PRO A 175 -7.84 -15.67 -14.58
CA PRO A 175 -8.71 -14.95 -15.51
C PRO A 175 -10.21 -15.11 -15.20
N PHE A 176 -10.57 -16.07 -14.34
CA PHE A 176 -11.96 -16.39 -14.02
C PHE A 176 -12.67 -15.30 -13.21
N ASN A 177 -14.00 -15.24 -13.30
CA ASN A 177 -14.86 -14.29 -12.57
C ASN A 177 -14.99 -14.60 -11.07
N PHE A 178 -14.05 -15.36 -10.49
CA PHE A 178 -13.93 -15.60 -9.05
C PHE A 178 -13.10 -14.50 -8.38
N PHE A 179 -13.29 -14.29 -7.07
CA PHE A 179 -12.51 -13.38 -6.24
C PHE A 179 -12.29 -11.97 -6.81
N TYR A 180 -13.37 -11.25 -7.14
CA TYR A 180 -13.31 -9.82 -7.51
C TYR A 180 -12.41 -9.52 -8.73
N ARG A 181 -12.59 -10.27 -9.83
CA ARG A 181 -11.83 -10.15 -11.09
C ARG A 181 -11.53 -8.70 -11.50
N SER A 182 -12.54 -7.84 -11.58
CA SER A 182 -12.36 -6.44 -12.02
C SER A 182 -11.31 -5.69 -11.19
N SER A 183 -11.30 -5.90 -9.87
CA SER A 183 -10.36 -5.25 -8.95
C SER A 183 -8.95 -5.85 -9.06
N ARG A 184 -8.85 -7.17 -9.25
CA ARG A 184 -7.55 -7.85 -9.46
C ARG A 184 -6.87 -7.37 -10.74
N PHE A 185 -7.59 -7.34 -11.86
CA PHE A 185 -7.07 -6.84 -13.13
C PHE A 185 -6.76 -5.35 -13.10
N PHE A 186 -7.57 -4.55 -12.39
CA PHE A 186 -7.25 -3.13 -12.16
C PHE A 186 -5.93 -2.97 -11.40
N PHE A 187 -5.74 -3.72 -10.32
CA PHE A 187 -4.51 -3.72 -9.54
C PHE A 187 -3.31 -4.14 -10.40
N LEU A 188 -3.41 -5.28 -11.11
CA LEU A 188 -2.36 -5.77 -12.00
C LEU A 188 -2.00 -4.78 -13.11
N ALA A 189 -2.98 -4.13 -13.72
CA ALA A 189 -2.75 -3.09 -14.72
C ALA A 189 -1.99 -1.88 -14.14
N CYS A 190 -2.35 -1.46 -12.92
CA CYS A 190 -1.63 -0.38 -12.23
C CYS A 190 -0.19 -0.81 -11.90
N VAL A 191 0.01 -2.03 -11.38
CA VAL A 191 1.36 -2.58 -11.12
C VAL A 191 2.20 -2.59 -12.39
N PHE A 192 1.65 -3.10 -13.49
CA PHE A 192 2.33 -3.14 -14.78
C PHE A 192 2.74 -1.74 -15.25
N ARG A 193 1.82 -0.76 -15.22
CA ARG A 193 2.13 0.63 -15.60
C ARG A 193 3.15 1.29 -14.66
N CYS A 194 3.20 0.92 -13.38
CA CYS A 194 4.23 1.38 -12.46
C CYS A 194 5.61 0.83 -12.83
N LEU A 195 5.69 -0.47 -13.15
CA LEU A 195 6.95 -1.12 -13.55
C LEU A 195 7.43 -0.64 -14.92
N ALA A 196 6.50 -0.39 -15.85
CA ALA A 196 6.79 0.07 -17.20
C ALA A 196 6.91 1.60 -17.33
N ALA A 197 6.98 2.35 -16.22
CA ALA A 197 7.25 3.79 -16.29
C ALA A 197 8.64 4.04 -16.92
N PRO A 198 8.81 5.03 -17.82
CA PRO A 198 7.88 6.11 -18.19
C PRO A 198 7.05 5.83 -19.47
N LEU A 199 6.91 4.57 -19.90
CA LEU A 199 6.40 4.21 -21.23
C LEU A 199 4.89 4.45 -21.42
N TYR A 200 4.12 4.51 -20.33
CA TYR A 200 2.68 4.70 -20.34
C TYR A 200 2.27 6.01 -19.68
N LYS A 201 1.13 6.56 -20.11
CA LYS A 201 0.51 7.72 -19.46
C LYS A 201 0.22 7.42 -18.00
N VAL A 202 0.68 8.30 -17.12
CA VAL A 202 0.56 8.11 -15.66
C VAL A 202 -0.78 8.66 -15.19
N THR A 203 -1.62 7.79 -14.64
CA THR A 203 -2.90 8.21 -14.02
C THR A 203 -2.78 8.29 -12.50
N LEU A 204 -3.80 8.87 -11.83
CA LEU A 204 -3.83 8.96 -10.38
C LEU A 204 -3.70 7.61 -9.66
N PRO A 205 -4.45 6.57 -10.04
CA PRO A 205 -4.25 5.23 -9.50
C PRO A 205 -2.80 4.74 -9.59
N ASP A 206 -2.10 5.01 -10.70
CA ASP A 206 -0.75 4.51 -10.93
C ASP A 206 0.25 5.15 -9.97
N PHE A 207 0.27 6.49 -9.88
CA PHE A 207 1.20 7.14 -8.93
C PHE A 207 0.80 6.93 -7.47
N PHE A 208 -0.51 6.81 -7.18
CA PHE A 208 -0.98 6.50 -5.83
C PHE A 208 -0.53 5.11 -5.38
N LEU A 209 -0.60 4.11 -6.27
CA LEU A 209 -0.10 2.75 -6.00
C LEU A 209 1.42 2.74 -5.86
N ALA A 210 2.15 3.42 -6.74
CA ALA A 210 3.60 3.50 -6.64
C ALA A 210 4.05 4.18 -5.33
N ASP A 211 3.30 5.16 -4.82
CA ASP A 211 3.54 5.72 -3.48
C ASP A 211 3.32 4.69 -2.36
N GLN A 212 2.38 3.75 -2.51
CA GLN A 212 2.27 2.62 -1.57
C GLN A 212 3.53 1.75 -1.62
N PHE A 213 4.09 1.49 -2.80
CA PHE A 213 5.31 0.67 -2.95
C PHE A 213 6.54 1.29 -2.29
N THR A 214 6.67 2.63 -2.27
CA THR A 214 7.76 3.29 -1.54
C THR A 214 7.76 2.97 -0.04
N SER A 215 6.58 2.68 0.53
CA SER A 215 6.41 2.30 1.94
C SER A 215 6.41 0.77 2.15
N GLN A 216 6.57 -0.02 1.09
CA GLN A 216 6.57 -1.49 1.09
C GLN A 216 7.94 -2.08 0.71
N VAL A 217 9.01 -1.28 0.81
CA VAL A 217 10.39 -1.73 0.52
C VAL A 217 10.75 -3.00 1.29
N GLN A 218 10.33 -3.12 2.56
CA GLN A 218 10.62 -4.32 3.34
C GLN A 218 9.87 -5.56 2.83
N ALA A 219 8.64 -5.41 2.34
CA ALA A 219 7.91 -6.50 1.72
C ALA A 219 8.58 -6.96 0.41
N LEU A 220 9.09 -6.02 -0.40
CA LEU A 220 9.87 -6.34 -1.60
C LEU A 220 11.17 -7.09 -1.27
N ARG A 221 11.88 -6.67 -0.22
CA ARG A 221 13.05 -7.40 0.31
C ARG A 221 12.69 -8.79 0.84
N SER A 222 11.52 -8.95 1.44
CA SER A 222 11.04 -10.28 1.81
C SER A 222 10.83 -11.17 0.58
N ILE A 223 10.27 -10.64 -0.52
CA ILE A 223 10.14 -11.41 -1.78
C ILE A 223 11.51 -11.81 -2.33
N GLU A 224 12.49 -10.92 -2.31
CA GLU A 224 13.88 -11.25 -2.65
C GLU A 224 14.44 -12.38 -1.75
N PHE A 225 14.15 -12.32 -0.45
CA PHE A 225 14.52 -13.38 0.49
C PHE A 225 13.83 -14.71 0.17
N TYR A 226 12.55 -14.73 -0.26
CA TYR A 226 11.88 -15.94 -0.75
C TYR A 226 12.65 -16.56 -1.93
N ILE A 227 13.03 -15.74 -2.91
CA ILE A 227 13.78 -16.19 -4.10
C ILE A 227 15.13 -16.79 -3.69
N CYS A 228 15.87 -16.10 -2.82
CA CYS A 228 17.17 -16.59 -2.35
C CYS A 228 17.04 -17.87 -1.51
N TYR A 229 16.12 -17.89 -0.54
CA TYR A 229 15.97 -18.97 0.42
C TYR A 229 15.50 -20.27 -0.23
N TYR A 230 14.50 -20.21 -1.12
CA TYR A 230 13.98 -21.41 -1.79
C TYR A 230 14.73 -21.77 -3.08
N GLY A 231 15.35 -20.80 -3.77
CA GLY A 231 16.04 -21.02 -5.03
C GLY A 231 17.51 -21.44 -4.88
N TRP A 232 18.24 -20.80 -3.97
CA TRP A 232 19.69 -21.02 -3.76
C TRP A 232 20.04 -21.50 -2.33
N GLY A 233 19.07 -21.57 -1.43
CA GLY A 233 19.24 -22.06 -0.07
C GLY A 233 18.92 -23.54 0.08
N ASP A 234 19.42 -24.12 1.17
CA ASP A 234 19.02 -25.44 1.65
C ASP A 234 17.92 -25.26 2.70
N PHE A 235 16.70 -25.07 2.20
CA PHE A 235 15.51 -24.85 3.03
C PHE A 235 15.21 -26.04 3.95
N ARG A 236 15.57 -27.27 3.55
CA ARG A 236 15.36 -28.48 4.37
C ARG A 236 16.11 -28.43 5.69
N HIS A 237 17.30 -27.86 5.69
CA HIS A 237 18.11 -27.68 6.88
C HIS A 237 18.12 -26.22 7.40
N ARG A 238 17.21 -25.37 6.88
CA ARG A 238 17.15 -23.93 7.17
C ARG A 238 18.51 -23.23 7.04
N LYS A 239 19.33 -23.63 6.07
CA LYS A 239 20.62 -23.01 5.73
C LYS A 239 20.47 -22.20 4.46
N ASN A 240 21.02 -20.99 4.42
CA ASN A 240 20.95 -20.15 3.23
C ASN A 240 22.20 -19.31 3.04
N THR A 241 22.44 -18.93 1.79
CA THR A 241 23.53 -18.07 1.35
C THR A 241 23.09 -16.60 1.18
N CYS A 242 21.93 -16.23 1.76
CA CYS A 242 21.30 -14.91 1.68
C CYS A 242 22.00 -13.85 2.55
N LYS A 243 23.33 -13.89 2.54
CA LYS A 243 24.27 -12.96 3.18
C LYS A 243 25.50 -12.68 2.31
N ASN A 244 25.61 -13.34 1.15
CA ASN A 244 26.71 -13.13 0.22
C ASN A 244 26.70 -11.70 -0.34
N SER A 245 27.87 -11.24 -0.83
CA SER A 245 28.04 -9.90 -1.40
C SER A 245 26.99 -9.58 -2.48
N VAL A 246 26.74 -10.53 -3.38
CA VAL A 246 25.74 -10.42 -4.45
C VAL A 246 24.32 -10.18 -3.89
N TYR A 247 23.92 -10.95 -2.89
CA TYR A 247 22.61 -10.79 -2.25
C TYR A 247 22.48 -9.41 -1.56
N ASN A 248 23.55 -8.96 -0.89
CA ASN A 248 23.54 -7.61 -0.30
C ASN A 248 23.40 -6.52 -1.37
N SER A 249 24.01 -6.67 -2.55
CA SER A 249 23.81 -5.74 -3.67
C SER A 249 22.35 -5.70 -4.14
N PHE A 250 21.69 -6.86 -4.29
CA PHE A 250 20.28 -6.92 -4.68
C PHE A 250 19.35 -6.30 -3.62
N LEU A 251 19.62 -6.48 -2.32
CA LEU A 251 18.86 -5.84 -1.23
C LEU A 251 18.82 -4.31 -1.32
N PHE A 252 19.86 -3.70 -1.88
CA PHE A 252 19.93 -2.26 -2.12
C PHE A 252 19.20 -1.87 -3.41
N ILE A 253 19.38 -2.63 -4.49
CA ILE A 253 18.68 -2.42 -5.76
C ILE A 253 17.16 -2.46 -5.55
N VAL A 254 16.66 -3.51 -4.89
CA VAL A 254 15.23 -3.70 -4.60
C VAL A 254 14.65 -2.53 -3.79
N ALA A 255 15.45 -1.93 -2.91
CA ALA A 255 15.02 -0.78 -2.12
C ALA A 255 14.88 0.51 -2.94
N ILE A 256 15.63 0.66 -4.04
CA ILE A 256 15.64 1.84 -4.88
C ILE A 256 14.54 1.79 -5.95
N ILE A 257 14.17 0.59 -6.42
CA ILE A 257 13.18 0.38 -7.50
C ILE A 257 11.89 1.20 -7.34
N PRO A 258 11.20 1.21 -6.18
CA PRO A 258 9.96 1.97 -6.03
C PRO A 258 10.16 3.49 -6.22
N TYR A 259 11.29 4.01 -5.75
CA TYR A 259 11.61 5.44 -5.85
C TYR A 259 11.99 5.82 -7.28
N VAL A 260 12.71 4.97 -8.00
CA VAL A 260 13.02 5.17 -9.43
C VAL A 260 11.74 5.16 -10.26
N SER A 261 10.83 4.21 -10.03
CA SER A 261 9.53 4.19 -10.71
C SER A 261 8.75 5.50 -10.48
N ARG A 262 8.70 6.01 -9.24
CA ARG A 262 8.06 7.31 -8.95
C ARG A 262 8.77 8.49 -9.61
N LEU A 263 10.10 8.53 -9.61
CA LEU A 263 10.88 9.56 -10.29
C LEU A 263 10.56 9.58 -11.79
N LEU A 264 10.58 8.42 -12.45
CA LEU A 264 10.25 8.29 -13.88
C LEU A 264 8.81 8.72 -14.18
N GLN A 265 7.86 8.36 -13.33
CA GLN A 265 6.47 8.83 -13.44
C GLN A 265 6.36 10.35 -13.30
N CYS A 266 7.07 10.96 -12.34
CA CYS A 266 7.09 12.41 -12.16
C CYS A 266 7.71 13.14 -13.36
N LEU A 267 8.82 12.62 -13.89
CA LEU A 267 9.46 13.16 -15.10
C LEU A 267 8.53 13.05 -16.31
N ARG A 268 7.85 11.91 -16.51
CA ARG A 268 6.87 11.74 -17.60
C ARG A 268 5.78 12.82 -17.51
N ARG A 269 5.21 13.03 -16.33
CA ARG A 269 4.17 14.05 -16.12
C ARG A 269 4.70 15.48 -16.25
N LEU A 270 5.95 15.74 -15.88
CA LEU A 270 6.59 17.04 -16.11
C LEU A 270 6.64 17.37 -17.61
N PHE A 271 7.05 16.41 -18.44
CA PHE A 271 7.14 16.60 -19.90
C PHE A 271 5.75 16.64 -20.58
N GLU A 272 4.83 15.75 -20.20
CA GLU A 272 3.49 15.67 -20.82
C GLU A 272 2.57 16.81 -20.36
N GLU A 273 2.48 17.07 -19.06
CA GLU A 273 1.54 18.05 -18.49
C GLU A 273 2.15 19.47 -18.46
N LYS A 274 3.45 19.61 -18.75
CA LYS A 274 4.22 20.87 -18.66
C LYS A 274 4.05 21.58 -17.30
N ASN A 275 3.79 20.81 -16.25
CA ASN A 275 3.54 21.33 -14.92
C ASN A 275 4.80 21.19 -14.03
N PRO A 276 5.43 22.31 -13.63
CA PRO A 276 6.66 22.28 -12.83
C PRO A 276 6.47 21.62 -11.45
N ASP A 277 5.25 21.61 -10.89
CA ASP A 277 4.94 20.90 -9.64
C ASP A 277 5.32 19.41 -9.70
N GLN A 278 5.20 18.78 -10.88
CA GLN A 278 5.59 17.38 -11.05
C GLN A 278 7.11 17.20 -11.01
N GLY A 279 7.88 18.20 -11.46
CA GLY A 279 9.33 18.23 -11.34
C GLY A 279 9.78 18.33 -9.88
N TYR A 280 9.17 19.22 -9.10
CA TYR A 280 9.44 19.31 -7.66
C TYR A 280 9.09 18.01 -6.91
N ASN A 281 8.00 17.33 -7.32
CA ASN A 281 7.70 16.00 -6.80
C ASN A 281 8.79 14.98 -7.18
N GLY A 282 9.36 15.07 -8.39
CA GLY A 282 10.51 14.27 -8.81
C GLY A 282 11.72 14.44 -7.89
N ILE A 283 12.03 15.68 -7.47
CA ILE A 283 13.14 15.98 -6.55
C ILE A 283 13.01 15.20 -5.24
N LYS A 284 11.79 15.06 -4.69
CA LYS A 284 11.52 14.25 -3.49
C LYS A 284 12.07 12.82 -3.62
N TYR A 285 11.74 12.16 -4.72
CA TYR A 285 12.16 10.78 -4.96
C TYR A 285 13.64 10.70 -5.30
N PHE A 286 14.17 11.66 -6.07
CA PHE A 286 15.59 11.75 -6.35
C PHE A 286 16.44 11.89 -5.08
N LEU A 287 16.09 12.81 -4.18
CA LEU A 287 16.78 12.97 -2.89
C LEU A 287 16.73 11.67 -2.06
N THR A 288 15.61 10.95 -2.11
CA THR A 288 15.48 9.67 -1.41
C THR A 288 16.38 8.59 -2.02
N ILE A 289 16.48 8.52 -3.35
CA ILE A 289 17.40 7.61 -4.05
C ILE A 289 18.85 7.91 -3.62
N VAL A 290 19.25 9.18 -3.67
CA VAL A 290 20.60 9.62 -3.26
C VAL A 290 20.88 9.22 -1.80
N ALA A 291 19.94 9.47 -0.88
CA ALA A 291 20.08 9.07 0.52
C ALA A 291 20.26 7.55 0.69
N VAL A 292 19.51 6.73 -0.05
CA VAL A 292 19.64 5.26 -0.02
C VAL A 292 20.99 4.81 -0.60
N CYS A 293 21.46 5.41 -1.69
CA CYS A 293 22.77 5.12 -2.27
C CYS A 293 23.91 5.48 -1.32
N LEU A 294 23.87 6.65 -0.69
CA LEU A 294 24.89 7.10 0.27
C LEU A 294 24.90 6.23 1.54
N ARG A 295 23.73 5.82 2.03
CA ARG A 295 23.62 4.82 3.10
C ARG A 295 24.26 3.49 2.70
N THR A 296 24.05 3.08 1.45
CA THR A 296 24.63 1.85 0.91
C THR A 296 26.16 1.95 0.89
N ALA A 297 26.71 3.04 0.39
CA ALA A 297 28.15 3.30 0.41
C ALA A 297 28.72 3.27 1.84
N TYR A 298 28.04 3.89 2.81
CA TYR A 298 28.42 3.82 4.22
C TYR A 298 28.45 2.39 4.76
N SER A 299 27.54 1.51 4.31
CA SER A 299 27.51 0.12 4.75
C SER A 299 28.70 -0.72 4.27
N PHE A 300 29.37 -0.30 3.18
CA PHE A 300 30.61 -0.91 2.68
C PHE A 300 31.86 -0.28 3.31
N HIS A 301 31.83 1.01 3.65
CA HIS A 301 32.93 1.75 4.29
C HIS A 301 32.69 1.97 5.79
N LYS A 302 32.29 0.90 6.51
CA LYS A 302 32.03 0.99 7.95
C LYS A 302 33.28 1.45 8.70
N GLY A 303 33.16 2.53 9.45
CA GLY A 303 34.25 3.13 10.24
C GLY A 303 34.67 4.52 9.76
N ASP A 304 34.34 4.88 8.52
CA ASP A 304 34.59 6.23 8.01
C ASP A 304 33.50 7.21 8.48
N ILE A 305 33.93 8.24 9.19
CA ILE A 305 33.07 9.30 9.71
C ILE A 305 32.45 10.11 8.56
N VAL A 306 33.19 10.32 7.46
CA VAL A 306 32.73 11.11 6.32
C VAL A 306 31.50 10.46 5.70
N TRP A 307 31.56 9.16 5.39
CA TRP A 307 30.43 8.41 4.84
C TRP A 307 29.23 8.40 5.78
N ARG A 308 29.46 8.30 7.10
CA ARG A 308 28.38 8.37 8.09
C ARG A 308 27.70 9.73 8.08
N VAL A 309 28.47 10.82 8.11
CA VAL A 309 27.95 12.20 8.14
C VAL A 309 27.17 12.48 6.86
N VAL A 310 27.72 12.13 5.70
CA VAL A 310 27.06 12.32 4.40
C VAL A 310 25.76 11.51 4.30
N ALA A 311 25.75 10.26 4.76
CA ALA A 311 24.53 9.43 4.78
C ALA A 311 23.44 10.00 5.71
N VAL A 312 23.82 10.53 6.87
CA VAL A 312 22.87 11.15 7.82
C VAL A 312 22.31 12.45 7.28
N ILE A 313 23.15 13.35 6.76
CA ILE A 313 22.71 14.65 6.22
C ILE A 313 21.80 14.44 5.01
N SER A 314 22.17 13.57 4.07
CA SER A 314 21.34 13.26 2.90
C SER A 314 20.00 12.63 3.28
N SER A 315 19.99 11.69 4.24
CA SER A 315 18.76 11.09 4.77
C SER A 315 17.86 12.11 5.47
N ALA A 316 18.44 13.02 6.26
CA ALA A 316 17.70 14.08 6.92
C ALA A 316 17.11 15.07 5.90
N ALA A 317 17.87 15.48 4.89
CA ALA A 317 17.40 16.35 3.82
C ALA A 317 16.23 15.71 3.04
N ALA A 318 16.37 14.43 2.65
CA ALA A 318 15.30 13.69 1.99
C ALA A 318 14.04 13.57 2.86
N ALA A 319 14.20 13.32 4.17
CA ALA A 319 13.09 13.24 5.12
C ALA A 319 12.37 14.59 5.30
N ILE A 320 13.12 15.69 5.41
CA ILE A 320 12.58 17.05 5.56
C ILE A 320 11.80 17.43 4.30
N PHE A 321 12.40 17.28 3.11
CA PHE A 321 11.74 17.61 1.84
C PHE A 321 10.47 16.78 1.64
N SER A 322 10.54 15.48 1.92
CA SER A 322 9.38 14.60 1.82
C SER A 322 8.28 14.95 2.82
N THR A 323 8.64 15.39 4.03
CA THR A 323 7.67 15.83 5.05
C THR A 323 6.99 17.14 4.64
N TYR A 324 7.75 18.10 4.12
CA TYR A 324 7.21 19.32 3.54
C TYR A 324 6.20 19.00 2.44
N TRP A 325 6.58 18.11 1.51
CA TRP A 325 5.72 17.70 0.41
C TRP A 325 4.41 17.07 0.90
N ASP A 326 4.50 16.17 1.88
CA ASP A 326 3.32 15.49 2.43
C ASP A 326 2.33 16.51 3.05
N PHE A 327 2.83 17.52 3.77
CA PHE A 327 1.95 18.52 4.40
C PHE A 327 1.41 19.54 3.41
N VAL A 328 2.25 20.10 2.55
CA VAL A 328 1.87 21.22 1.68
C VAL A 328 1.14 20.75 0.43
N HIS A 329 1.71 19.79 -0.31
CA HIS A 329 1.16 19.40 -1.61
C HIS A 329 0.17 18.24 -1.48
N ASP A 330 0.52 17.18 -0.75
CA ASP A 330 -0.34 16.01 -0.66
C ASP A 330 -1.57 16.27 0.20
N TRP A 331 -1.38 16.88 1.37
CA TRP A 331 -2.46 17.20 2.30
C TRP A 331 -2.98 18.64 2.18
N GLY A 332 -2.35 19.53 1.41
CA GLY A 332 -2.86 20.91 1.25
C GLY A 332 -2.87 21.75 2.53
N LEU A 333 -2.13 21.34 3.56
CA LEU A 333 -2.06 22.00 4.87
C LEU A 333 -0.95 23.07 4.89
N LEU A 334 -0.67 23.62 6.08
CA LEU A 334 0.29 24.69 6.33
C LEU A 334 -0.03 26.03 5.64
N HIS A 335 -1.29 26.25 5.25
CA HIS A 335 -1.76 27.57 4.85
C HIS A 335 -1.79 28.51 6.06
N ARG A 336 -0.94 29.55 6.05
CA ARG A 336 -0.90 30.56 7.12
C ARG A 336 -2.05 31.57 7.03
N THR A 337 -2.61 31.75 5.83
CA THR A 337 -3.64 32.74 5.50
C THR A 337 -5.07 32.20 5.54
N SER A 338 -5.26 30.91 5.83
CA SER A 338 -6.58 30.29 5.93
C SER A 338 -7.29 30.68 7.22
N LYS A 339 -8.62 30.58 7.24
CA LYS A 339 -9.46 30.80 8.43
C LYS A 339 -9.08 29.87 9.58
N ASN A 340 -8.62 28.67 9.24
CA ASN A 340 -8.07 27.70 10.19
C ASN A 340 -6.55 27.74 10.11
N ARG A 341 -5.87 28.57 10.91
CA ARG A 341 -4.40 28.72 10.89
C ARG A 341 -3.68 27.36 10.78
N TRP A 342 -2.84 27.20 9.74
CA TRP A 342 -2.09 25.98 9.38
C TRP A 342 -2.88 24.82 8.75
N LEU A 343 -4.20 24.94 8.64
CA LEU A 343 -5.08 23.95 8.00
C LEU A 343 -5.79 24.56 6.79
N ARG A 344 -6.53 23.75 6.04
CA ARG A 344 -7.39 24.24 4.94
C ARG A 344 -8.66 24.91 5.47
N ASP A 345 -9.27 25.75 4.65
CA ASP A 345 -10.57 26.35 4.95
C ASP A 345 -11.70 25.31 4.98
N LYS A 346 -11.67 24.36 4.04
CA LYS A 346 -12.61 23.23 3.98
C LYS A 346 -11.94 21.98 4.55
N LEU A 347 -12.56 21.39 5.56
CA LEU A 347 -12.13 20.15 6.22
C LEU A 347 -13.31 19.18 6.21
N LEU A 348 -13.11 17.92 5.80
CA LEU A 348 -14.18 16.92 5.85
C LEU A 348 -14.32 16.30 7.24
N ILE A 349 -13.22 16.21 8.00
CA ILE A 349 -13.26 15.82 9.41
C ILE A 349 -13.57 17.08 10.24
N PRO A 350 -14.66 17.09 11.04
CA PRO A 350 -15.02 18.25 11.85
C PRO A 350 -13.95 18.60 12.90
N GLN A 351 -13.25 17.60 13.42
CA GLN A 351 -12.29 17.75 14.51
C GLN A 351 -10.89 18.15 13.99
N LYS A 352 -10.53 19.43 14.19
CA LYS A 352 -9.21 19.97 13.81
C LYS A 352 -8.02 19.22 14.44
N LYS A 353 -8.20 18.71 15.67
CA LYS A 353 -7.16 17.96 16.42
C LYS A 353 -6.64 16.75 15.63
N VAL A 354 -7.51 16.10 14.84
CA VAL A 354 -7.14 14.91 14.06
C VAL A 354 -6.07 15.24 13.02
N TYR A 355 -6.15 16.41 12.37
CA TYR A 355 -5.15 16.86 11.40
C TYR A 355 -3.80 17.12 12.06
N PHE A 356 -3.77 17.81 13.20
CA PHE A 356 -2.52 18.07 13.92
C PHE A 356 -1.88 16.80 14.47
N ILE A 357 -2.68 15.86 15.01
CA ILE A 357 -2.19 14.55 15.44
C ILE A 357 -1.60 13.78 14.26
N ALA A 358 -2.27 13.77 13.11
CA ALA A 358 -1.75 13.12 11.91
C ALA A 358 -0.45 13.76 11.42
N MET A 359 -0.32 15.08 11.50
CA MET A 359 0.93 15.78 11.17
C MET A 359 2.06 15.33 12.10
N ILE A 360 1.85 15.40 13.41
CA ILE A 360 2.87 14.96 14.40
C ILE A 360 3.27 13.51 14.15
N LEU A 361 2.28 12.62 13.96
CA LEU A 361 2.53 11.21 13.72
C LEU A 361 3.29 10.96 12.40
N ASN A 362 2.99 11.71 11.34
CA ASN A 362 3.72 11.60 10.08
C ASN A 362 5.21 11.98 10.24
N VAL A 363 5.51 13.04 11.00
CA VAL A 363 6.89 13.41 11.34
C VAL A 363 7.55 12.27 12.11
N LEU A 364 6.99 11.87 13.26
CA LEU A 364 7.60 10.86 14.13
C LEU A 364 7.90 9.55 13.40
N LEU A 365 6.92 9.02 12.64
CA LEU A 365 7.08 7.76 11.92
C LEU A 365 8.03 7.89 10.72
N ARG A 366 8.15 9.07 10.11
CA ARG A 366 9.13 9.30 9.03
C ARG A 366 10.56 9.34 9.57
N PHE A 367 10.78 9.94 10.73
CA PHE A 367 12.09 9.90 11.40
C PHE A 367 12.43 8.50 11.93
N ALA A 368 11.45 7.63 12.19
CA ALA A 368 11.71 6.21 12.51
C ALA A 368 12.42 5.47 11.35
N TRP A 369 12.29 5.92 10.10
CA TRP A 369 13.07 5.39 8.98
C TRP A 369 14.57 5.67 9.14
N ILE A 370 14.96 6.82 9.71
CA ILE A 370 16.36 7.18 9.99
C ILE A 370 16.96 6.24 11.05
N GLN A 371 16.16 5.65 11.93
CA GLN A 371 16.64 4.62 12.87
C GLN A 371 17.31 3.45 12.13
N THR A 372 16.82 3.11 10.93
CA THR A 372 17.41 2.05 10.12
C THR A 372 18.76 2.48 9.51
N VAL A 373 19.03 3.78 9.39
CA VAL A 373 20.30 4.34 8.89
C VAL A 373 21.38 4.28 9.97
N LEU A 374 20.99 4.44 11.24
CA LEU A 374 21.91 4.55 12.38
C LEU A 374 22.24 3.22 13.06
N ASP A 375 21.76 2.08 12.52
CA ASP A 375 21.99 0.73 13.05
C ASP A 375 21.82 0.65 14.58
N PHE A 376 20.77 1.30 15.11
CA PHE A 376 20.49 1.26 16.55
C PHE A 376 20.16 -0.18 16.97
N ASN A 377 21.13 -0.85 17.62
CA ASN A 377 20.94 -2.16 18.21
C ASN A 377 20.30 -2.02 19.58
N PHE A 378 19.01 -2.33 19.68
CA PHE A 378 18.34 -2.48 20.95
C PHE A 378 18.65 -3.87 21.51
N SER A 379 19.40 -3.93 22.62
CA SER A 379 19.84 -5.18 23.27
C SER A 379 18.69 -6.15 23.61
N PHE A 380 17.48 -5.64 23.80
CA PHE A 380 16.31 -6.41 24.22
C PHE A 380 15.50 -7.07 23.08
N MET A 381 15.79 -6.77 21.80
CA MET A 381 14.93 -7.22 20.69
C MET A 381 15.74 -7.77 19.51
N HIS A 382 15.34 -8.95 19.01
CA HIS A 382 15.97 -9.52 17.81
C HIS A 382 15.81 -8.59 16.60
N ARG A 383 16.86 -8.50 15.77
CA ARG A 383 16.92 -7.57 14.62
C ARG A 383 15.71 -7.68 13.70
N GLN A 384 15.24 -8.89 13.41
CA GLN A 384 14.13 -9.09 12.48
C GLN A 384 12.79 -8.60 13.05
N THR A 385 12.58 -8.69 14.36
CA THR A 385 11.41 -8.16 15.03
C THR A 385 11.38 -6.63 14.92
N MET A 386 12.53 -5.97 15.14
CA MET A 386 12.66 -4.53 14.99
C MET A 386 12.38 -4.08 13.56
N VAL A 387 12.97 -4.76 12.56
CA VAL A 387 12.73 -4.48 11.13
C VAL A 387 11.24 -4.64 10.78
N THR A 388 10.60 -5.70 11.29
CA THR A 388 9.17 -5.95 11.08
C THR A 388 8.29 -4.88 11.74
N ALA A 389 8.64 -4.44 12.95
CA ALA A 389 7.93 -3.37 13.65
C ALA A 389 8.03 -2.03 12.90
N VAL A 390 9.23 -1.63 12.50
CA VAL A 390 9.45 -0.38 11.74
C VAL A 390 8.74 -0.43 10.39
N ALA A 391 8.78 -1.56 9.68
CA ALA A 391 8.04 -1.74 8.43
C ALA A 391 6.53 -1.65 8.63
N SER A 392 6.00 -2.24 9.71
CA SER A 392 4.57 -2.15 10.05
C SER A 392 4.14 -0.71 10.34
N LEU A 393 4.96 0.04 11.07
CA LEU A 393 4.74 1.46 11.34
C LEU A 393 4.74 2.31 10.05
N GLU A 394 5.63 2.01 9.11
CA GLU A 394 5.68 2.69 7.81
C GLU A 394 4.42 2.40 6.97
N ILE A 395 3.88 1.18 7.02
CA ILE A 395 2.60 0.82 6.37
C ILE A 395 1.44 1.61 7.01
N ILE A 396 1.39 1.71 8.34
CA ILE A 396 0.37 2.50 9.05
C ILE A 396 0.48 3.99 8.66
N ARG A 397 1.70 4.55 8.67
CA ARG A 397 1.95 5.94 8.27
C ARG A 397 1.42 6.21 6.86
N ARG A 398 1.70 5.32 5.91
CA ARG A 398 1.21 5.42 4.53
C ARG A 398 -0.31 5.28 4.42
N GLY A 399 -0.91 4.43 5.25
CA GLY A 399 -2.36 4.32 5.37
C GLY A 399 -3.00 5.64 5.82
N ILE A 400 -2.42 6.32 6.81
CA ILE A 400 -2.87 7.65 7.26
C ILE A 400 -2.69 8.70 6.15
N TRP A 401 -1.52 8.72 5.51
CA TRP A 401 -1.26 9.60 4.37
C TRP A 401 -2.29 9.43 3.26
N SER A 402 -2.67 8.19 2.96
CA SER A 402 -3.65 7.86 1.93
C SER A 402 -5.01 8.49 2.19
N PHE A 403 -5.47 8.51 3.45
CA PHE A 403 -6.72 9.15 3.82
C PHE A 403 -6.73 10.64 3.46
N PHE A 404 -5.76 11.40 3.99
CA PHE A 404 -5.68 12.85 3.82
C PHE A 404 -5.32 13.27 2.39
N ARG A 405 -4.54 12.45 1.66
CA ARG A 405 -4.23 12.69 0.24
C ARG A 405 -5.51 12.66 -0.61
N LEU A 406 -6.36 11.65 -0.40
CA LEU A 406 -7.62 11.53 -1.15
C LEU A 406 -8.66 12.56 -0.75
N GLU A 407 -8.70 12.93 0.53
CA GLU A 407 -9.49 14.08 0.97
C GLU A 407 -9.06 15.36 0.25
N ASN A 408 -7.75 15.65 0.20
CA ASN A 408 -7.23 16.83 -0.49
C ASN A 408 -7.59 16.82 -1.97
N GLU A 409 -7.41 15.67 -2.62
CA GLU A 409 -7.75 15.51 -4.04
C GLU A 409 -9.24 15.70 -4.31
N HIS A 410 -10.09 15.19 -3.42
CA HIS A 410 -11.54 15.41 -3.50
C HIS A 410 -11.89 16.89 -3.42
N LEU A 411 -11.34 17.61 -2.43
CA LEU A 411 -11.58 19.04 -2.26
C LEU A 411 -11.08 19.86 -3.45
N ASN A 412 -9.91 19.51 -4.01
CA ASN A 412 -9.35 20.17 -5.19
C ASN A 412 -10.19 19.91 -6.46
N ASN A 413 -10.69 18.68 -6.65
CA ASN A 413 -11.56 18.36 -7.78
C ASN A 413 -12.91 19.06 -7.71
N VAL A 414 -13.48 19.19 -6.52
CA VAL A 414 -14.70 19.99 -6.28
C VAL A 414 -14.41 21.48 -6.53
N GLY A 415 -13.29 22.00 -6.03
CA GLY A 415 -12.91 23.41 -6.19
C GLY A 415 -12.62 23.83 -7.64
N LYS A 416 -12.09 22.92 -8.47
CA LYS A 416 -11.80 23.15 -9.89
C LYS A 416 -12.94 22.75 -10.84
N TYR A 417 -14.13 22.44 -10.33
CA TYR A 417 -15.28 21.93 -11.11
C TYR A 417 -15.01 20.67 -11.95
N ARG A 418 -13.91 19.94 -11.71
CA ARG A 418 -13.54 18.72 -12.43
C ARG A 418 -14.45 17.53 -12.11
N ALA A 419 -15.31 17.65 -11.10
CA ALA A 419 -16.35 16.66 -10.79
C ALA A 419 -17.40 16.52 -11.89
N PHE A 420 -17.51 17.51 -12.77
CA PHE A 420 -18.21 17.39 -14.03
C PHE A 420 -17.15 16.98 -15.07
N LYS A 421 -17.13 15.71 -15.50
CA LYS A 421 -16.75 15.45 -16.89
C LYS A 421 -17.69 16.35 -17.67
N SER A 422 -17.18 17.33 -18.41
CA SER A 422 -17.99 18.08 -19.36
C SER A 422 -18.78 17.04 -20.13
N VAL A 423 -20.08 16.97 -19.86
CA VAL A 423 -20.98 16.18 -20.70
C VAL A 423 -20.77 16.83 -22.06
N PRO A 424 -20.26 16.12 -23.09
CA PRO A 424 -20.23 16.71 -24.41
C PRO A 424 -21.65 17.20 -24.64
N LEU A 425 -21.80 18.51 -24.85
CA LEU A 425 -23.10 19.08 -25.13
C LEU A 425 -23.64 18.28 -26.33
N PRO A 426 -24.93 17.92 -26.34
CA PRO A 426 -25.50 17.07 -27.38
C PRO A 426 -25.49 17.72 -28.78
N PHE A 427 -24.84 18.88 -28.92
CA PHE A 427 -24.59 19.53 -30.18
C PHE A 427 -23.30 18.94 -30.74
N ASN A 428 -23.44 18.06 -31.74
CA ASN A 428 -22.40 17.95 -32.75
C ASN A 428 -22.18 19.38 -33.25
N TYR A 429 -20.99 19.93 -33.01
CA TYR A 429 -20.47 20.86 -33.99
C TYR A 429 -19.98 19.94 -35.09
N ASP A 430 -20.89 19.58 -35.98
CA ASP A 430 -20.49 19.27 -37.34
C ASP A 430 -19.85 20.59 -37.79
N GLU A 431 -18.52 20.64 -37.79
CA GLU A 431 -17.81 21.66 -38.55
C GLU A 431 -18.31 21.46 -39.96
N ASP A 432 -19.17 22.37 -40.41
CA ASP A 432 -19.64 22.45 -41.78
C ASP A 432 -18.38 22.44 -42.67
N GLU A 433 -18.08 21.27 -43.25
CA GLU A 433 -17.25 21.19 -44.44
C GLU A 433 -18.04 21.92 -45.52
N ASP A 434 -17.79 23.22 -45.64
CA ASP A 434 -18.08 24.03 -46.80
C ASP A 434 -17.50 23.32 -48.03
N LYS A 435 -18.33 22.50 -48.67
CA LYS A 435 -18.20 22.18 -50.08
C LYS A 435 -18.91 23.28 -50.84
N ASP A 436 -18.18 24.35 -51.11
CA ASP A 436 -18.47 25.23 -52.23
C ASP A 436 -18.16 24.49 -53.55
N ASP A 437 -19.01 24.80 -54.53
CA ASP A 437 -19.03 24.34 -55.93
C ASP A 437 -17.70 24.42 -56.69
#